data_AF-A0A2R6D8U7-F1
#
_entry.id   AF-A0A2R6D8U7-F1
#
_cell.length_a   1.000
_cell.length_b   1.000
_cell.length_c   1.000
_cell.angle_alpha   90.00
_cell.angle_beta   90.00
_cell.angle_gamma   90.00
#
_symmetry.space_group_name_H-M   'P 1'
#
loop_
_entity.id
_entity.type
_entity.pdbx_description
1 polymer ?
#
loop_
_entity_poly.entity_id
_entity_poly.type
_entity_poly.pdbx_seq_one_letter_code
_entity_poly.pdbx_strand_id
1 'polypeptide(L)'
;MNAVEEWQSALDATEELTPEIVDTILSTHGERGAKAIEAVAETRVKEYNDFTVVVGHSEEHVVEDSGCQCRDAQYNLDPDDPTARCWHALAVAIAQRSPRSLSPRQKLAEK
;
A
#
# COMPACT_ATOMS: atom_id res chain seq x y z
N MET A 1 8.76 7.87 -15.73
CA MET A 1 7.49 7.89 -14.99
C MET A 1 6.64 6.74 -15.50
N ASN A 2 6.67 5.63 -14.79
CA ASN A 2 5.76 4.50 -14.98
C ASN A 2 4.47 4.73 -14.17
N ALA A 3 3.47 3.86 -14.35
CA ALA A 3 2.18 3.99 -13.68
C ALA A 3 2.28 4.01 -12.14
N VAL A 4 3.27 3.33 -11.55
CA VAL A 4 3.52 3.36 -10.11
C VAL A 4 4.07 4.70 -9.64
N GLU A 5 5.05 5.24 -10.36
CA GLU A 5 5.60 6.57 -10.08
C GLU A 5 4.53 7.66 -10.19
N GLU A 6 3.57 7.50 -11.11
CA GLU A 6 2.47 8.44 -11.33
C GLU A 6 1.54 8.54 -10.11
N TRP A 7 0.95 7.43 -9.66
CA TRP A 7 0.04 7.47 -8.51
C TRP A 7 0.76 7.78 -7.20
N GLN A 8 2.03 7.39 -7.06
CA GLN A 8 2.84 7.77 -5.88
C GLN A 8 3.08 9.27 -5.84
N SER A 9 3.48 9.87 -6.96
CA SER A 9 3.69 11.32 -7.04
C SER A 9 2.40 12.10 -6.80
N ALA A 10 1.26 11.57 -7.28
CA ALA A 10 -0.05 12.16 -7.01
C ALA A 10 -0.40 12.11 -5.52
N LEU A 11 -0.18 10.97 -4.83
CA LEU A 11 -0.38 10.87 -3.39
C LEU A 11 0.57 11.79 -2.61
N ASP A 12 1.85 11.87 -2.99
CA ASP A 12 2.80 12.77 -2.34
C ASP A 12 2.38 14.25 -2.48
N ALA A 13 1.67 14.60 -3.55
CA ALA A 13 1.16 15.95 -3.77
C ALA A 13 -0.14 16.26 -3.01
N THR A 14 -1.05 15.30 -2.89
CA THR A 14 -2.37 15.50 -2.25
C THR A 14 -2.40 15.11 -0.78
N GLU A 15 -1.49 14.23 -0.37
CA GLU A 15 -1.48 13.49 0.90
C GLU A 15 -2.82 12.75 1.19
N GLU A 16 -3.63 12.52 0.15
CA GLU A 16 -5.00 12.04 0.24
C GLU A 16 -5.35 11.12 -0.94
N LEU A 17 -6.01 10.01 -0.63
CA LEU A 17 -6.50 9.02 -1.57
C LEU A 17 -7.75 9.52 -2.32
N THR A 18 -7.54 10.34 -3.35
CA THR A 18 -8.64 10.90 -4.17
C THR A 18 -9.25 9.84 -5.10
N PRO A 19 -10.48 10.03 -5.62
CA PRO A 19 -11.10 9.09 -6.56
C PRO A 19 -10.27 8.84 -7.82
N GLU A 20 -9.53 9.85 -8.28
CA GLU A 20 -8.67 9.81 -9.46
C GLU A 20 -7.48 8.87 -9.22
N ILE A 21 -6.83 9.03 -8.07
CA ILE A 21 -5.71 8.19 -7.64
C ILE A 21 -6.17 6.74 -7.42
N VAL A 22 -7.36 6.55 -6.85
CA VAL A 22 -7.98 5.22 -6.69
C VAL A 22 -8.14 4.54 -8.05
N ASP A 23 -8.67 5.24 -9.05
CA ASP A 23 -8.86 4.69 -10.39
C ASP A 23 -7.52 4.28 -11.03
N THR A 24 -6.48 5.10 -10.90
CA THR A 24 -5.13 4.77 -11.38
C THR A 24 -4.57 3.52 -10.69
N ILE A 25 -4.72 3.41 -9.37
CA ILE A 25 -4.25 2.24 -8.60
C ILE A 25 -5.01 0.98 -9.03
N LEU A 26 -6.34 1.07 -9.18
CA LEU A 26 -7.17 -0.06 -9.61
C LEU A 26 -6.85 -0.50 -11.05
N SER A 27 -6.69 0.44 -11.97
CA SER A 27 -6.32 0.15 -13.36
C SER A 27 -4.94 -0.47 -13.49
N THR A 28 -4.00 -0.08 -12.61
CA THR A 28 -2.62 -0.58 -12.64
C THR A 28 -2.48 -1.94 -11.96
N HIS A 29 -3.12 -2.14 -10.80
CA HIS A 29 -2.86 -3.30 -9.93
C HIS A 29 -4.05 -4.26 -9.78
N GLY A 30 -5.21 -3.94 -10.37
CA GLY A 30 -6.41 -4.78 -10.33
C GLY A 30 -6.85 -5.12 -8.91
N GLU A 31 -7.17 -6.40 -8.67
CA GLU A 31 -7.58 -6.90 -7.35
C GLU A 31 -6.55 -6.66 -6.25
N ARG A 32 -5.24 -6.62 -6.58
CA ARG A 32 -4.20 -6.31 -5.59
C ARG A 32 -4.30 -4.85 -5.14
N GLY A 33 -4.58 -3.94 -6.07
CA GLY A 33 -4.85 -2.53 -5.77
C GLY A 33 -6.10 -2.35 -4.90
N ALA A 34 -7.19 -3.05 -5.24
CA ALA A 34 -8.44 -2.99 -4.46
C ALA A 34 -8.24 -3.42 -3.00
N LYS A 35 -7.56 -4.55 -2.77
CA LYS A 35 -7.26 -5.05 -1.41
C LYS A 35 -6.37 -4.09 -0.62
N ALA A 36 -5.41 -3.46 -1.28
CA ALA A 36 -4.54 -2.49 -0.66
C ALA A 36 -5.32 -1.27 -0.16
N ILE A 37 -6.22 -0.73 -0.98
CA ILE A 37 -7.07 0.41 -0.62
C ILE A 37 -8.00 0.04 0.54
N GLU A 38 -8.63 -1.14 0.50
CA GLU A 38 -9.48 -1.64 1.59
C GLU A 38 -8.69 -1.72 2.91
N ALA A 39 -7.48 -2.25 2.89
CA ALA A 39 -6.66 -2.36 4.09
C ALA A 39 -6.28 -1.00 4.69
N VAL A 40 -6.02 0.01 3.86
CA VAL A 40 -5.76 1.39 4.33
C VAL A 40 -7.02 1.99 4.96
N ALA A 41 -8.17 1.84 4.30
CA ALA A 41 -9.46 2.33 4.78
C ALA A 41 -9.89 1.66 6.11
N GLU A 42 -9.59 0.37 6.27
CA GLU A 42 -9.92 -0.42 7.45
C GLU A 42 -8.86 -0.36 8.56
N THR A 43 -7.84 0.48 8.42
CA THR A 43 -6.79 0.68 9.44
C THR A 43 -5.94 -0.57 9.71
N ARG A 44 -5.76 -1.42 8.69
CA ARG A 44 -5.00 -2.67 8.77
C ARG A 44 -3.50 -2.53 8.54
N VAL A 45 -3.01 -1.32 8.27
CA VAL A 45 -1.58 -1.02 8.13
C VAL A 45 -1.07 -0.40 9.44
N LYS A 46 -0.13 -1.08 10.10
CA LYS A 46 0.47 -0.69 11.38
C LYS A 46 1.95 -0.41 11.16
N GLU A 47 2.35 0.85 11.27
CA GLU A 47 3.76 1.24 11.16
C GLU A 47 4.49 1.03 12.49
N TYR A 48 5.73 0.55 12.41
CA TYR A 48 6.70 0.46 13.48
C TYR A 48 7.99 1.16 13.02
N ASN A 49 8.97 1.32 13.92
CA ASN A 49 10.19 2.10 13.65
C ASN A 49 10.94 1.67 12.38
N ASP A 50 11.04 0.37 12.13
CA ASP A 50 11.89 -0.22 11.09
C ASP A 50 11.12 -1.13 10.11
N PHE A 51 9.82 -1.38 10.35
CA PHE A 51 8.98 -2.22 9.50
C PHE A 51 7.51 -1.83 9.60
N THR A 52 6.70 -2.30 8.64
CA THR A 52 5.25 -2.11 8.67
C THR A 52 4.55 -3.45 8.66
N VAL A 53 3.57 -3.64 9.55
CA VAL A 53 2.73 -4.84 9.59
C VAL A 53 1.41 -4.55 8.90
N VAL A 54 1.06 -5.34 7.90
CA VAL A 54 -0.24 -5.33 7.25
C VAL A 54 -1.05 -6.54 7.70
N VAL A 55 -2.20 -6.28 8.32
CA VAL A 55 -3.11 -7.33 8.76
C VAL A 55 -3.90 -7.86 7.57
N GLY A 56 -3.56 -9.06 7.11
CA GLY A 56 -4.34 -9.80 6.13
C GLY A 56 -5.59 -10.44 6.76
N HIS A 57 -6.44 -11.05 5.93
CA HIS A 57 -7.63 -11.74 6.43
C HIS A 57 -7.30 -13.02 7.19
N SER A 58 -6.20 -13.68 6.85
CA SER A 58 -5.77 -14.96 7.43
C SER A 58 -4.58 -14.84 8.38
N GLU A 59 -3.67 -13.90 8.10
CA GLU A 59 -2.41 -13.74 8.84
C GLU A 59 -1.90 -12.29 8.72
N GLU A 60 -0.95 -11.93 9.58
CA GLU A 60 -0.25 -10.64 9.51
C GLU A 60 1.01 -10.77 8.65
N HIS A 61 1.31 -9.73 7.87
CA HIS A 61 2.45 -9.70 6.98
C HIS A 61 3.36 -8.52 7.30
N VAL A 62 4.63 -8.81 7.53
CA VAL A 62 5.68 -7.80 7.67
C VAL A 62 6.12 -7.35 6.28
N VAL A 63 6.25 -6.03 6.13
CA VAL A 63 6.74 -5.35 4.93
C VAL A 63 7.95 -4.50 5.32
N GLU A 64 9.06 -4.73 4.64
CA GLU A 64 10.36 -4.07 4.83
C GLU A 64 10.89 -3.65 3.46
N ASP A 65 11.39 -2.42 3.31
CA ASP A 65 11.92 -1.89 2.04
C ASP A 65 10.99 -2.09 0.81
N SER A 66 9.67 -1.98 1.02
CA SER A 66 8.62 -2.28 0.01
C SER A 66 8.51 -3.76 -0.41
N GLY A 67 9.29 -4.66 0.19
CA GLY A 67 9.24 -6.10 0.01
C GLY A 67 8.31 -6.77 1.03
N CYS A 68 7.66 -7.87 0.62
CA CYS A 68 6.83 -8.70 1.49
C CYS A 68 7.15 -10.18 1.23
N GLN A 69 7.15 -10.99 2.28
CA GLN A 69 7.39 -12.44 2.15
C GLN A 69 6.11 -13.25 1.95
N CYS A 70 4.98 -12.64 1.57
CA CYS A 70 3.76 -13.39 1.31
C CYS A 70 3.93 -14.30 0.08
N ARG A 71 3.10 -15.35 -0.02
CA ARG A 71 3.16 -16.30 -1.15
C ARG A 71 2.96 -15.63 -2.50
N ASP A 72 2.10 -14.61 -2.57
CA ASP A 72 1.87 -13.88 -3.82
C ASP A 72 3.17 -13.21 -4.30
N ALA A 73 3.90 -12.56 -3.39
CA ALA A 73 5.19 -11.96 -3.70
C ALA A 73 6.27 -12.98 -4.09
N GLN A 74 6.30 -14.14 -3.41
CA GLN A 74 7.31 -15.17 -3.66
C GLN A 74 7.11 -15.93 -4.99
N TYR A 75 5.86 -16.09 -5.44
CA TYR A 75 5.55 -17.03 -6.52
C TYR A 75 4.84 -16.42 -7.73
N ASN A 76 4.22 -15.25 -7.60
CA ASN A 76 3.30 -14.72 -8.63
C ASN A 76 3.65 -13.33 -9.15
N LEU A 77 4.77 -12.74 -8.71
CA LEU A 77 5.21 -11.42 -9.14
C LEU A 77 6.52 -11.52 -9.92
N ASP A 78 6.59 -10.75 -11.01
CA ASP A 78 7.81 -10.56 -11.76
C ASP A 78 8.68 -9.51 -11.05
N PRO A 79 9.88 -9.85 -10.56
CA PRO A 79 10.74 -8.89 -9.87
C PRO A 79 11.24 -7.75 -10.76
N ASP A 80 11.20 -7.93 -12.08
CA ASP A 80 11.63 -6.91 -13.06
C ASP A 80 10.48 -5.98 -13.49
N ASP A 81 9.22 -6.31 -13.16
CA ASP A 81 8.06 -5.46 -13.42
C ASP A 81 7.78 -4.52 -12.22
N PRO A 82 7.98 -3.20 -12.36
CA PRO A 82 7.77 -2.25 -11.26
C PRO A 82 6.32 -2.18 -10.76
N THR A 83 5.35 -2.63 -11.58
CA THR A 83 3.92 -2.69 -11.26
C THR A 83 3.53 -3.98 -10.54
N ALA A 84 4.37 -5.02 -10.59
CA ALA A 84 4.15 -6.30 -9.96
C ALA A 84 4.49 -6.24 -8.46
N ARG A 85 3.53 -5.74 -7.67
CA ARG A 85 3.64 -5.66 -6.21
C ARG A 85 2.48 -6.39 -5.55
N CYS A 86 2.75 -7.09 -4.44
CA CYS A 86 1.69 -7.72 -3.66
C CYS A 86 0.82 -6.63 -3.00
N TRP A 87 -0.41 -6.98 -2.65
CA TRP A 87 -1.32 -6.01 -2.07
C TRP A 87 -0.82 -5.43 -0.74
N HIS A 88 -0.04 -6.17 0.06
CA HIS A 88 0.54 -5.67 1.30
C HIS A 88 1.54 -4.54 1.05
N ALA A 89 2.47 -4.73 0.10
CA ALA A 89 3.45 -3.71 -0.26
C ALA A 89 2.76 -2.46 -0.83
N LEU A 90 1.69 -2.66 -1.62
CA LEU A 90 0.86 -1.56 -2.10
C LEU A 90 0.17 -0.81 -0.95
N ALA A 91 -0.41 -1.52 0.02
CA ALA A 91 -1.08 -0.91 1.17
C ALA A 91 -0.13 -0.03 1.99
N VAL A 92 1.10 -0.50 2.22
CA VAL A 92 2.14 0.29 2.90
C VAL A 92 2.50 1.53 2.09
N ALA A 93 2.77 1.37 0.79
CA ALA A 93 3.15 2.49 -0.06
C ALA A 93 2.05 3.57 -0.15
N ILE A 94 0.79 3.16 -0.14
CA ILE A 94 -0.37 4.06 -0.07
C ILE A 94 -0.45 4.74 1.29
N ALA A 95 -0.46 3.98 2.38
CA ALA A 95 -0.64 4.50 3.74
C ALA A 95 0.40 5.57 4.10
N GLN A 96 1.67 5.34 3.74
CA GLN A 96 2.78 6.27 3.99
C GLN A 96 2.62 7.61 3.27
N ARG A 97 1.89 7.64 2.15
CA ARG A 97 1.71 8.83 1.30
C ARG A 97 0.33 9.45 1.41
N SER A 98 -0.60 8.83 2.14
CA SER A 98 -1.96 9.33 2.30
C SER A 98 -2.31 9.64 3.77
N PRO A 99 -1.48 10.38 4.54
CA PRO A 99 -1.73 10.59 5.97
C PRO A 99 -3.03 11.35 6.25
N ARG A 100 -3.59 12.10 5.29
CA ARG A 100 -4.89 12.78 5.48
C ARG A 100 -6.08 11.82 5.38
N SER A 101 -5.92 10.72 4.67
CA SER A 101 -6.93 9.65 4.56
C SER A 101 -6.92 8.70 5.76
N LEU A 102 -5.93 8.84 6.64
CA LEU A 102 -5.84 8.09 7.88
C LEU A 102 -6.70 8.73 8.99
N SER A 103 -7.49 7.92 9.68
CA SER A 103 -8.23 8.29 10.89
C SER A 103 -7.29 8.82 11.99
N PRO A 104 -7.79 9.61 12.97
CA PRO A 104 -6.96 10.14 14.05
C PRO A 104 -6.24 9.06 14.88
N ARG A 105 -6.77 7.84 14.94
CA ARG A 105 -6.11 6.70 15.60
C ARG A 105 -4.90 6.18 14.81
N GLN A 106 -4.92 6.31 13.49
CA GLN A 106 -3.84 5.88 12.61
C GLN A 106 -2.64 6.84 12.66
N LYS A 107 -2.86 8.14 12.89
CA LYS A 107 -1.78 9.15 13.03
C LYS A 107 -0.96 9.05 14.33
N LEU A 108 -1.48 8.35 15.33
CA LEU A 108 -0.86 8.23 16.65
C LEU A 108 0.16 7.08 16.73
N ALA A 109 0.20 6.18 15.74
CA ALA A 109 1.19 5.12 15.64
C ALA A 109 2.57 5.63 15.18
N GLU A 110 2.67 6.90 14.76
CA GLU A 110 3.88 7.57 14.26
C GLU A 110 4.72 8.22 15.40
N LYS A 111 4.49 7.86 16.68
CA LYS A 111 5.15 8.46 17.86
C LYS A 111 5.75 7.42 18.80
#